data_AF-A0A8S3Y6V8-F1
#
_entry.id   AF-A0A8S3Y6V8-F1
#
_cell.length_a   1.000
_cell.length_b   1.000
_cell.length_c   1.000
_cell.angle_alpha   90.00
_cell.angle_beta   90.00
_cell.angle_gamma   90.00
#
_symmetry.space_group_name_H-M   'P 1'
#
loop_
_entity.id
_entity.type
_entity.pdbx_description
1 polymer ?
#
loop_
_entity_poly.entity_id
_entity_poly.type
_entity_poly.pdbx_seq_one_letter_code
_entity_poly.pdbx_strand_id
1 'polypeptide(L)'
;MYLSLKISFISILACIVLNLNVLGNNDDDSKVKNAFIASNVVPDVISAPPFRYISIKYPSGVEVDLGNKLASIEVRNKPTVKWEADRNTFYTLALVGEYLTT
;
A
#
# COMPACT_ATOMS: atom_id res chain seq x y z
N MET A 1 -5.60 32.86 2.36
CA MET A 1 -7.02 32.85 1.98
C MET A 1 -7.16 32.13 0.63
N TYR A 2 -7.07 30.79 0.65
CA TYR A 2 -7.52 29.91 -0.43
C TYR A 2 -8.43 28.87 0.23
N LEU A 3 -9.62 29.37 0.58
CA LEU A 3 -10.75 28.62 1.09
C LEU A 3 -11.54 28.16 -0.13
N SER A 4 -11.45 26.87 -0.46
CA SER A 4 -12.32 26.13 -1.38
C SER A 4 -11.92 24.66 -1.28
N LEU A 5 -12.24 23.95 -0.19
CA LEU A 5 -13.56 23.31 -0.04
C LEU A 5 -14.08 22.74 -1.37
N LYS A 6 -13.45 21.65 -1.82
CA LYS A 6 -14.13 20.60 -2.59
C LYS A 6 -13.90 19.26 -1.90
N ILE A 7 -14.57 19.13 -0.75
CA ILE A 7 -14.99 17.83 -0.22
C ILE A 7 -16.14 17.40 -1.12
N SER A 8 -15.86 16.50 -2.07
CA SER A 8 -16.88 15.65 -2.70
C SER A 8 -16.23 14.46 -3.40
N PHE A 9 -16.46 13.28 -2.81
CA PHE A 9 -16.67 12.00 -3.49
C PHE A 9 -15.70 11.54 -4.59
N ILE A 10 -14.77 10.66 -4.23
CA ILE A 10 -14.71 9.34 -4.89
C ILE A 10 -14.80 8.27 -3.79
N SER A 11 -16.05 8.00 -3.44
CA SER A 11 -16.55 6.84 -2.70
C SER A 11 -16.52 5.56 -3.57
N ILE A 12 -15.46 5.35 -4.36
CA ILE A 12 -15.33 4.18 -5.26
C ILE A 12 -14.02 3.46 -4.97
N LEU A 13 -13.86 2.97 -3.75
CA LEU A 13 -13.06 1.77 -3.46
C LEU A 13 -13.55 1.07 -2.18
N ALA A 14 -14.87 1.05 -1.98
CA ALA A 14 -15.52 0.29 -0.91
C ALA A 14 -16.46 -0.81 -1.44
N CYS A 15 -16.52 -1.06 -2.76
CA CYS A 15 -17.54 -1.97 -3.35
C CYS A 15 -17.05 -3.11 -4.27
N ILE A 16 -15.75 -3.40 -4.44
CA ILE A 16 -15.35 -4.52 -5.35
C ILE A 16 -14.64 -5.69 -4.65
N VAL A 17 -14.30 -5.61 -3.36
CA VAL A 17 -13.72 -6.78 -2.67
C VAL A 17 -14.56 -7.17 -1.44
N LEU A 18 -15.82 -7.49 -1.69
CA LEU A 18 -16.59 -8.37 -0.81
C LEU A 18 -17.08 -9.55 -1.65
N ASN A 19 -16.72 -10.76 -1.18
CA ASN A 19 -16.95 -12.13 -1.70
C ASN A 19 -15.82 -12.64 -2.64
N LEU A 20 -15.04 -13.68 -2.35
CA LEU A 20 -15.23 -14.87 -1.51
C LEU A 20 -13.92 -15.43 -0.91
N ASN A 21 -14.01 -15.88 0.35
CA ASN A 21 -13.27 -16.96 1.02
C ASN A 21 -11.97 -17.49 0.39
N VAL A 22 -10.82 -17.13 0.98
CA VAL A 22 -9.72 -18.08 1.24
C VAL A 22 -9.07 -17.69 2.57
N LEU A 23 -9.27 -18.52 3.60
CA LEU A 23 -8.53 -18.46 4.86
C LEU A 23 -7.12 -19.03 4.61
N GLY A 24 -6.22 -18.19 4.10
CA GLY A 24 -4.80 -18.47 4.12
C GLY A 24 -4.18 -17.72 5.29
N ASN A 25 -4.02 -18.38 6.44
CA ASN A 25 -3.19 -17.83 7.52
C ASN A 25 -1.73 -18.08 7.14
N ASN A 26 -1.17 -17.20 6.31
CA ASN A 26 0.26 -17.17 6.05
C ASN A 26 0.91 -16.19 7.05
N ASP A 27 2.06 -16.57 7.62
CA ASP A 27 2.75 -15.75 8.63
C ASP A 27 3.05 -14.33 8.12
N ASP A 28 3.29 -14.16 6.82
CA ASP A 28 3.59 -12.87 6.21
C ASP A 28 2.37 -11.95 6.11
N ASP A 29 1.17 -12.50 5.90
CA ASP A 29 -0.07 -11.71 5.86
C ASP A 29 -0.37 -11.08 7.22
N SER A 30 -0.05 -11.81 8.31
CA SER A 30 -0.15 -11.29 9.68
C SER A 30 0.85 -10.16 9.96
N LYS A 31 2.08 -10.25 9.42
CA LYS A 31 3.11 -9.22 9.56
C LYS A 31 2.72 -7.94 8.83
N VAL A 32 2.22 -8.06 7.59
CA VAL A 32 1.73 -6.93 6.80
C VAL A 32 0.64 -6.18 7.57
N LYS A 33 -0.36 -6.90 8.05
CA LYS A 33 -1.43 -6.32 8.86
C LYS A 33 -0.88 -5.55 10.06
N ASN A 34 0.01 -6.17 10.83
CA ASN A 34 0.56 -5.57 12.04
C ASN A 34 1.41 -4.34 11.71
N ALA A 35 2.21 -4.35 10.65
CA ALA A 35 3.03 -3.22 10.24
C ALA A 35 2.20 -2.00 9.82
N PHE A 36 1.11 -2.23 9.08
CA PHE A 36 0.20 -1.16 8.64
C PHE A 36 -0.55 -0.52 9.82
N ILE A 37 -0.95 -1.32 10.81
CA ILE A 37 -1.59 -0.80 12.03
C ILE A 37 -0.56 -0.09 12.92
N ALA A 38 0.62 -0.69 13.14
CA ALA A 38 1.66 -0.11 14.00
C ALA A 38 2.21 1.21 13.47
N SER A 39 2.18 1.40 12.15
CA SER A 39 2.62 2.64 11.49
C SER A 39 1.48 3.65 11.27
N ASN A 40 0.29 3.40 11.82
CA ASN A 40 -0.95 4.18 11.66
C ASN A 40 -1.42 4.39 10.21
N VAL A 41 -0.86 3.64 9.25
CA VAL A 41 -1.34 3.62 7.86
C VAL A 41 -2.81 3.19 7.82
N VAL A 42 -3.20 2.30 8.73
CA VAL A 42 -4.59 2.08 9.14
C VAL A 42 -4.82 2.83 10.46
N PRO A 43 -5.76 3.80 10.55
CA PRO A 43 -6.78 4.18 9.55
C PRO A 43 -6.39 5.37 8.64
N ASP A 44 -5.21 5.98 8.83
CA ASP A 44 -4.94 7.32 8.29
C ASP A 44 -4.90 7.37 6.75
N VAL A 45 -4.38 6.33 6.11
CA VAL A 45 -4.25 6.23 4.65
C VAL A 45 -5.27 5.26 4.07
N ILE A 46 -5.50 4.12 4.73
CA ILE A 46 -6.46 3.09 4.31
C ILE A 46 -7.29 2.59 5.50
N SER A 47 -8.55 2.25 5.26
CA SER A 47 -9.49 1.85 6.32
C SER A 47 -9.31 0.41 6.83
N ALA A 48 -8.64 -0.44 6.05
CA ALA A 48 -8.40 -1.83 6.39
C ALA A 48 -7.01 -2.27 5.92
N PRO A 49 -6.33 -3.14 6.67
CA PRO A 49 -5.02 -3.67 6.28
C PRO A 49 -5.15 -4.54 5.01
N PRO A 50 -4.15 -4.52 4.13
CA PRO A 50 -4.13 -5.39 2.98
C PRO A 50 -3.92 -6.85 3.39
N PHE A 51 -4.43 -7.77 2.57
CA PHE A 51 -4.44 -9.21 2.86
C PHE A 51 -3.16 -9.94 2.44
N ARG A 52 -2.34 -9.34 1.58
CA ARG A 52 -1.21 -10.01 0.91
C ARG A 52 0.00 -9.10 0.86
N TYR A 53 1.17 -9.70 1.06
CA TYR A 53 2.45 -9.03 0.85
C TYR A 53 2.71 -8.75 -0.64
N ILE A 54 3.32 -7.60 -0.93
CA ILE A 54 3.82 -7.27 -2.28
C ILE A 54 5.34 -7.06 -2.20
N SER A 55 6.08 -7.68 -3.11
CA SER A 55 7.54 -7.52 -3.17
C SER A 55 7.89 -6.32 -4.05
N ILE A 56 8.59 -5.35 -3.47
CA ILE A 56 9.05 -4.14 -4.16
C ILE A 56 10.57 -4.07 -4.04
N LYS A 57 11.25 -4.09 -5.19
CA LYS A 57 12.71 -4.04 -5.27
C LYS A 57 13.19 -2.89 -6.14
N TYR A 58 14.08 -2.07 -5.61
CA TYR A 58 14.71 -0.99 -6.37
C TYR A 58 15.94 -1.50 -7.13
N PRO A 59 16.27 -0.89 -8.29
CA PRO A 59 17.47 -1.25 -9.04
C PRO A 59 18.78 -1.06 -8.27
N SER A 60 18.78 -0.23 -7.22
CA SER A 60 19.89 -0.05 -6.28
C SER A 60 20.20 -1.29 -5.45
N GLY A 61 19.33 -2.30 -5.46
CA GLY A 61 19.47 -3.55 -4.71
C GLY A 61 18.67 -3.58 -3.41
N VAL A 62 18.17 -2.44 -2.94
CA VAL A 62 17.34 -2.35 -1.73
C VAL A 62 15.92 -2.83 -1.99
N GLU A 63 15.30 -3.36 -0.94
CA GLU A 63 13.91 -3.85 -0.95
C GLU A 63 13.09 -3.07 0.07
N VAL A 64 11.83 -2.82 -0.26
CA VAL A 64 10.87 -2.26 0.71
C VAL A 64 10.41 -3.39 1.62
N ASP A 65 10.58 -3.21 2.91
CA ASP A 65 10.22 -4.17 3.93
C ASP A 65 9.52 -3.45 5.08
N LEU A 66 8.19 -3.39 4.98
CA LEU A 66 7.24 -3.05 6.06
C LEU A 66 7.67 -1.91 7.01
N GLY A 67 8.15 -0.79 6.46
CA GLY A 67 8.52 0.41 7.22
C GLY A 67 10.02 0.60 7.42
N ASN A 68 10.87 -0.21 6.78
CA ASN A 68 12.30 0.04 6.72
C ASN A 68 12.63 1.43 6.12
N LYS A 69 13.71 2.04 6.60
CA LYS A 69 14.18 3.33 6.09
C LYS A 69 15.05 3.10 4.86
N LEU A 70 14.70 3.79 3.77
CA LEU A 70 15.46 3.80 2.52
C LEU A 70 15.98 5.22 2.26
N ALA A 71 17.20 5.35 1.76
CA ALA A 71 17.77 6.65 1.43
C ALA A 71 17.22 7.17 0.10
N SER A 72 17.04 8.49 -0.03
CA SER A 72 16.49 9.11 -1.24
C SER A 72 17.29 8.80 -2.51
N ILE A 73 18.59 8.52 -2.39
CA ILE A 73 19.45 8.09 -3.51
C ILE A 73 19.13 6.68 -3.99
N GLU A 74 18.73 5.79 -3.08
CA GLU A 74 18.45 4.38 -3.36
C GLU A 74 17.10 4.20 -4.05
N VAL A 75 16.16 5.11 -3.81
CA VAL A 75 14.78 5.05 -4.31
C VAL A 75 14.50 5.98 -5.50
N ARG A 76 15.54 6.53 -6.15
CA ARG A 76 15.40 7.46 -7.29
C ARG A 76 14.75 6.84 -8.51
N ASN A 77 15.01 5.55 -8.75
CA ASN A 77 14.58 4.85 -9.95
C ASN A 77 13.30 4.06 -9.68
N LYS A 78 12.51 3.81 -10.73
CA LYS A 78 11.30 2.99 -10.63
C LYS A 78 11.64 1.57 -10.13
N PRO A 79 10.92 1.04 -9.13
CA PRO A 79 11.15 -0.32 -8.64
C PRO A 79 10.48 -1.37 -9.55
N THR A 80 10.92 -2.62 -9.38
CA THR A 80 10.18 -3.81 -9.82
C THR A 80 9.21 -4.22 -8.74
N VAL A 81 7.96 -4.51 -9.13
CA VAL A 81 6.90 -4.91 -8.20
C VAL A 81 6.37 -6.28 -8.60
N LYS A 82 6.23 -7.19 -7.62
CA LYS A 82 5.71 -8.55 -7.81
C LYS A 82 4.67 -8.85 -6.75
N TRP A 83 3.52 -9.36 -7.18
CA TRP A 83 2.44 -9.83 -6.32
C TRP A 83 1.69 -10.97 -7.00
N GLU A 84 0.89 -11.69 -6.22
CA GLU A 84 0.01 -12.72 -6.74
C GLU A 84 -1.22 -12.06 -7.39
N ALA A 85 -1.33 -12.20 -8.71
CA ALA A 85 -2.34 -11.54 -9.52
C ALA A 85 -3.12 -12.55 -10.37
N ASP A 86 -4.41 -12.29 -10.57
CA ASP A 86 -5.23 -13.00 -11.54
C ASP A 86 -4.97 -12.47 -12.96
N ARG A 87 -4.84 -13.36 -13.94
CA ARG A 87 -4.47 -12.98 -15.33
C ARG A 87 -5.58 -12.27 -16.09
N ASN A 88 -6.83 -12.41 -15.67
CA ASN A 88 -8.02 -11.84 -16.32
C ASN A 88 -8.50 -10.57 -15.60
N THR A 89 -7.74 -10.09 -14.61
CA THR A 89 -8.10 -8.93 -13.81
C THR A 89 -7.08 -7.81 -13.97
N PHE A 90 -7.56 -6.58 -14.10
CA PHE A 90 -6.70 -5.40 -14.09
C PHE A 90 -6.55 -4.88 -12.67
N TYR A 91 -5.33 -4.49 -12.32
CA TYR A 91 -4.97 -3.96 -11.01
C TYR A 91 -4.40 -2.55 -11.15
N THR A 92 -4.62 -1.73 -10.14
CA THR A 92 -4.01 -0.41 -10.03
C THR A 92 -3.01 -0.43 -8.88
N LEU A 93 -1.78 0.00 -9.15
CA LEU A 93 -0.75 0.21 -8.14
C LEU A 93 -0.61 1.71 -7.87
N ALA A 94 -0.73 2.10 -6.61
CA ALA A 94 -0.55 3.48 -6.17
C ALA A 94 0.57 3.55 -5.13
N LEU A 95 1.53 4.45 -5.36
CA LEU A 95 2.52 4.86 -4.36
C LEU A 95 2.08 6.24 -3.83
N VAL A 96 1.75 6.30 -2.54
CA VAL A 96 1.33 7.52 -1.85
C VAL A 96 2.39 7.92 -0.83
N GLY A 97 2.64 9.22 -0.71
CA GLY A 97 3.57 9.78 0.27
C GLY A 97 2.96 11.00 0.93
N GLU A 98 3.21 11.16 2.22
CA GLU A 98 2.87 12.35 2.98
C GLU A 98 4.08 13.28 3.03
N TYR A 99 3.91 14.53 2.61
CA TYR A 99 4.92 15.56 2.85
C TYR A 99 4.63 16.20 4.20
N LEU A 100 5.40 15.82 5.22
CA LEU A 100 5.36 16.50 6.51
C LEU A 100 5.92 17.92 6.33
N THR A 101 5.05 18.91 6.21
CA THR A 101 5.44 20.32 6.38
C THR A 101 5.53 20.58 7.87
N THR A 102 6.75 20.63 8.39
CA THR A 102 7.03 21.12 9.74
C THR A 102 6.68 22.60 9.89
#